data_AF-A0A1B7VKI9-F1
#
_entry.id   AF-A0A1B7VKI9-F1
#
_cell.length_a   1.000
_cell.length_b   1.000
_cell.length_c   1.000
_cell.angle_alpha   90.00
_cell.angle_beta   90.00
_cell.angle_gamma   90.00
#
_symmetry.space_group_name_H-M   'P 1'
#
loop_
_entity.id
_entity.type
_entity.pdbx_description
1 polymer ?
#
loop_
_entity_poly.entity_id
_entity_poly.type
_entity_poly.pdbx_seq_one_letter_code
_entity_poly.pdbx_strand_id
1 'polypeptide(L)'
;MKQTRRSIYRGGYLQFENLTYRGENLAGYAGESVVLRFNPKDITTILVYRQTGSQEEFLARAYAQDLETEELSLDESKAMSRRIRQAGKEISNRSILAEVRDRETFVKQKKTKKERQKEEQV
;
A
#
# COMPACT_ATOMS: atom_id res chain seq x y z
N MET A 1 4.15 -21.02 -12.43
CA MET A 1 4.02 -20.40 -11.09
C MET A 1 5.26 -19.55 -10.80
N LYS A 2 5.14 -18.50 -9.99
CA LYS A 2 6.25 -17.67 -9.49
C LYS A 2 6.39 -17.84 -7.98
N GLN A 3 7.52 -17.37 -7.44
CA GLN A 3 7.78 -17.42 -6.00
C GLN A 3 8.36 -16.12 -5.45
N THR A 4 8.14 -15.88 -4.16
CA THR A 4 8.77 -14.78 -3.40
C THR A 4 8.97 -15.19 -1.94
N ARG A 5 9.74 -14.41 -1.18
CA ARG A 5 9.90 -14.61 0.27
C ARG A 5 9.17 -13.53 1.05
N ARG A 6 8.47 -13.91 2.10
CA ARG A 6 7.78 -13.02 3.04
C ARG A 6 7.89 -13.57 4.46
N SER A 7 7.63 -12.71 5.43
CA SER A 7 7.56 -13.11 6.84
C SER A 7 6.10 -13.21 7.27
N ILE A 8 5.80 -14.19 8.11
CA ILE A 8 4.50 -14.30 8.75
C ILE A 8 4.43 -13.30 9.90
N TYR A 9 3.40 -12.45 9.92
CA TYR A 9 3.17 -11.49 10.99
C TYR A 9 2.47 -12.14 12.18
N ARG A 10 2.51 -11.45 13.33
CA ARG A 10 1.76 -11.84 14.53
C ARG A 10 0.28 -12.03 14.17
N GLY A 11 -0.29 -13.17 14.58
CA GLY A 11 -1.67 -13.54 14.24
C GLY A 11 -1.82 -14.36 12.95
N GLY A 12 -0.73 -14.66 12.24
CA GLY A 12 -0.74 -15.58 11.10
C GLY A 12 -1.03 -14.93 9.75
N TYR A 13 -0.92 -13.60 9.65
CA TYR A 13 -1.16 -12.87 8.42
C TYR A 13 0.12 -12.75 7.57
N LEU A 14 -0.06 -12.62 6.26
CA LEU A 14 1.00 -12.37 5.29
C LEU A 14 0.65 -11.13 4.45
N GLN A 15 1.65 -10.33 4.08
CA GLN A 15 1.45 -9.23 3.12
C GLN A 15 2.24 -9.47 1.84
N PHE A 16 1.54 -9.36 0.70
CA PHE A 16 2.15 -9.47 -0.63
C PHE A 16 1.37 -8.61 -1.61
N GLU A 17 2.08 -7.76 -2.37
CA GLU A 17 1.51 -6.86 -3.39
C GLU A 17 0.30 -6.04 -2.89
N ASN A 18 0.46 -5.46 -1.69
CA ASN A 18 -0.56 -4.64 -1.02
C ASN A 18 -1.85 -5.38 -0.63
N LEU A 19 -1.85 -6.71 -0.69
CA LEU A 19 -2.92 -7.58 -0.20
C LEU A 19 -2.50 -8.23 1.12
N THR A 20 -3.48 -8.44 2.00
CA THR A 20 -3.32 -9.19 3.24
C THR A 20 -3.91 -10.57 3.05
N TYR A 21 -3.15 -11.60 3.40
CA TYR A 21 -3.55 -12.99 3.25
C TYR A 21 -3.72 -13.64 4.62
N ARG A 22 -4.68 -14.56 4.69
CA ARG A 22 -4.89 -15.43 5.85
C ARG A 22 -4.96 -16.88 5.41
N GLY A 23 -4.28 -17.74 6.15
CA GLY A 23 -4.27 -19.18 5.93
C GLY A 23 -4.47 -19.91 7.25
N GLU A 24 -4.87 -21.17 7.17
CA GLU A 24 -5.06 -22.01 8.35
C GLU A 24 -3.73 -22.19 9.09
N ASN A 25 -3.79 -22.10 10.43
CA ASN A 25 -2.68 -22.40 11.35
C ASN A 25 -1.37 -21.61 11.15
N LEU A 26 -1.34 -20.59 10.27
CA LEU A 26 -0.16 -19.77 10.06
C LEU A 26 0.26 -18.97 11.31
N ALA A 27 -0.67 -18.75 12.26
CA ALA A 27 -0.36 -18.08 13.53
C ALA A 27 0.72 -18.80 14.35
N GLY A 28 0.86 -20.13 14.20
CA GLY A 28 1.91 -20.91 14.85
C GLY A 28 3.33 -20.64 14.33
N TYR A 29 3.45 -20.01 13.15
CA TYR A 29 4.71 -19.73 12.47
C TYR A 29 5.04 -18.23 12.47
N ALA A 30 4.45 -17.46 13.39
CA ALA A 30 4.66 -16.02 13.46
C ALA A 30 6.14 -15.65 13.63
N GLY A 31 6.64 -14.73 12.81
CA GLY A 31 8.03 -14.31 12.75
C GLY A 31 8.91 -15.13 11.81
N GLU A 32 8.43 -16.29 11.33
CA GLU A 32 9.19 -17.10 10.38
C GLU A 32 9.20 -16.50 8.97
N SER A 33 10.31 -16.71 8.25
CA SER A 33 10.43 -16.42 6.83
C SER A 33 9.95 -17.61 6.01
N VAL A 34 9.00 -17.39 5.13
CA VAL A 34 8.37 -18.41 4.28
C VAL A 34 8.55 -18.09 2.80
N VAL A 35 8.45 -19.12 1.97
CA VAL A 35 8.39 -19.03 0.52
C VAL A 35 6.93 -19.07 0.11
N LEU A 36 6.50 -18.04 -0.62
CA LEU A 36 5.18 -17.98 -1.23
C LEU A 36 5.29 -18.43 -2.69
N ARG A 37 4.42 -19.35 -3.11
CA ARG A 37 4.25 -19.74 -4.52
C ARG A 37 2.87 -19.33 -4.99
N PHE A 38 2.79 -18.71 -6.17
CA PHE A 38 1.55 -18.12 -6.68
C PHE A 38 1.46 -18.18 -8.21
N ASN A 39 0.23 -18.04 -8.73
CA ASN A 39 -0.04 -17.85 -10.15
C ASN A 39 -0.02 -16.35 -10.48
N PRO A 40 0.83 -15.84 -11.38
CA PRO A 40 0.82 -14.41 -11.71
C PRO A 40 -0.50 -13.93 -12.33
N LYS A 41 -1.29 -14.82 -12.93
CA LYS A 41 -2.61 -14.51 -13.48
C LYS A 41 -3.69 -14.40 -12.41
N ASP A 42 -3.47 -15.01 -11.25
CA ASP A 42 -4.38 -14.95 -10.12
C ASP A 42 -3.59 -15.08 -8.81
N ILE A 43 -3.43 -13.97 -8.12
CA ILE A 43 -2.71 -13.86 -6.86
C ILE A 43 -3.63 -13.93 -5.65
N THR A 44 -4.95 -14.11 -5.80
CA THR A 44 -5.87 -14.16 -4.64
C THR A 44 -5.62 -15.39 -3.77
N THR A 45 -5.07 -16.45 -4.35
CA THR A 45 -4.61 -17.65 -3.63
C THR A 45 -3.10 -17.80 -3.71
N ILE A 46 -2.46 -18.03 -2.56
CA ILE A 46 -1.02 -18.33 -2.47
C ILE A 46 -0.78 -19.62 -1.68
N LEU A 47 0.28 -20.33 -2.05
CA LEU A 47 0.79 -21.49 -1.32
C LEU A 47 1.97 -21.06 -0.45
N VAL A 48 1.95 -21.42 0.82
CA VAL A 48 2.96 -21.02 1.81
C VAL A 48 3.83 -22.23 2.17
N TYR A 49 5.14 -22.06 2.08
CA TYR A 49 6.13 -23.10 2.38
C TYR A 49 7.16 -22.61 3.39
N ARG A 50 7.53 -23.47 4.34
CA ARG A 50 8.71 -23.30 5.19
C ARG A 50 9.92 -23.91 4.50
N GLN A 51 11.07 -23.26 4.62
CA GLN A 51 12.33 -23.83 4.15
C GLN A 51 13.02 -24.57 5.30
N THR A 52 13.17 -25.88 5.17
CA THR A 52 13.80 -26.76 6.17
C THR A 52 15.05 -27.37 5.54
N GLY A 53 16.21 -26.74 5.76
CA GLY A 53 17.46 -27.11 5.09
C GLY A 53 17.38 -26.94 3.57
N SER A 54 17.57 -28.04 2.83
CA SER A 54 17.46 -28.07 1.37
C SER A 54 16.04 -28.37 0.86
N GLN A 55 15.07 -28.61 1.75
CA GLN A 55 13.70 -28.99 1.40
C GLN A 55 12.71 -27.86 1.68
N GLU A 56 11.61 -27.84 0.94
CA GLU A 56 10.46 -26.99 1.18
C GLU A 56 9.31 -27.83 1.76
N GLU A 57 8.76 -27.40 2.87
CA GLU A 57 7.63 -28.03 3.55
C GLU A 57 6.39 -27.16 3.37
N PHE A 58 5.32 -27.74 2.82
CA PHE A 58 4.06 -27.04 2.65
C PHE A 58 3.40 -26.78 4.00
N LEU A 59 3.06 -25.52 4.28
CA LEU A 59 2.37 -25.14 5.51
C LEU A 59 0.86 -25.03 5.29
N ALA A 60 0.44 -24.16 4.37
CA ALA A 60 -0.96 -23.85 4.15
C ALA A 60 -1.21 -23.16 2.81
N ARG A 61 -2.48 -23.18 2.37
CA ARG A 61 -3.01 -22.19 1.44
C ARG A 61 -3.36 -20.94 2.23
N ALA A 62 -3.09 -19.77 1.65
CA ALA A 62 -3.56 -18.51 2.18
C ALA A 62 -4.33 -17.75 1.10
N TYR A 63 -5.41 -17.11 1.52
CA TYR A 63 -6.35 -16.40 0.66
C TYR A 63 -6.29 -14.91 0.96
N ALA A 64 -6.30 -14.10 -0.08
CA ALA A 64 -6.40 -12.65 0.03
C ALA A 64 -7.73 -12.33 0.72
N GLN A 65 -7.65 -11.61 1.84
CA GLN A 65 -8.84 -11.19 2.58
C GLN A 65 -9.68 -10.24 1.73
N ASP A 66 -11.00 -10.39 1.81
CA ASP A 66 -12.00 -9.59 1.11
C ASP A 66 -12.01 -9.78 -0.42
N LEU A 67 -11.30 -10.80 -0.93
CA LEU A 67 -11.20 -11.15 -2.36
C LEU A 67 -11.45 -12.65 -2.60
N GLU A 68 -12.15 -13.33 -1.68
CA GLU A 68 -12.34 -14.79 -1.71
C GLU A 68 -13.15 -15.26 -2.94
N THR A 69 -13.98 -14.40 -3.53
CA THR A 69 -14.80 -14.69 -4.72
C THR A 69 -14.24 -14.07 -6.00
N GLU A 70 -13.12 -13.37 -5.92
CA GLU A 70 -12.59 -12.57 -7.02
C GLU A 70 -11.32 -13.20 -7.62
N GLU A 71 -11.00 -12.81 -8.84
CA GLU A 71 -9.70 -13.07 -9.46
C GLU A 71 -8.95 -11.75 -9.64
N LEU A 72 -7.66 -11.75 -9.28
CA LEU A 72 -6.83 -10.56 -9.40
C LEU A 72 -5.43 -10.96 -9.84
N SER A 73 -5.00 -10.45 -10.99
CA SER A 73 -3.64 -10.72 -11.47
C SER A 73 -2.59 -9.86 -10.74
N LEU A 74 -1.34 -10.31 -10.81
CA LEU A 74 -0.20 -9.57 -10.28
C LEU A 74 -0.04 -8.18 -10.91
N ASP A 75 -0.26 -8.09 -12.22
CA ASP A 75 -0.05 -6.85 -12.97
C ASP A 75 -1.17 -5.83 -12.67
N GLU A 76 -2.41 -6.29 -12.50
CA GLU A 76 -3.54 -5.46 -12.05
C GLU A 76 -3.30 -4.93 -10.63
N SER A 77 -2.91 -5.79 -9.69
CA SER A 77 -2.58 -5.36 -8.33
C SER A 77 -1.48 -4.29 -8.30
N LYS A 78 -0.44 -4.44 -9.13
CA LYS A 78 0.62 -3.42 -9.28
C LYS A 78 0.12 -2.13 -9.90
N ALA A 79 -0.73 -2.21 -10.92
CA ALA A 79 -1.33 -1.03 -11.53
C ALA A 79 -2.22 -0.28 -10.53
N MET A 80 -3.07 -0.99 -9.78
CA MET A 80 -3.89 -0.43 -8.70
C MET A 80 -3.03 0.21 -7.61
N SER A 81 -2.00 -0.48 -7.14
CA SER A 81 -1.05 0.05 -6.15
C SER A 81 -0.36 1.33 -6.64
N ARG A 82 -0.01 1.42 -7.93
CA ARG A 82 0.55 2.66 -8.52
C ARG A 82 -0.48 3.80 -8.54
N ARG A 83 -1.72 3.51 -8.94
CA ARG A 83 -2.82 4.49 -8.94
C ARG A 83 -3.12 4.99 -7.52
N ILE A 84 -3.25 4.09 -6.54
CA ILE A 84 -3.45 4.44 -5.13
C ILE A 84 -2.31 5.30 -4.62
N ARG A 85 -1.04 4.96 -4.93
CA ARG A 85 0.10 5.80 -4.54
C ARG A 85 0.10 7.16 -5.24
N GLN A 86 -0.37 7.26 -6.48
CA GLN A 86 -0.47 8.54 -7.19
C GLN A 86 -1.54 9.43 -6.54
N ALA A 87 -2.74 8.89 -6.29
CA ALA A 87 -3.80 9.59 -5.57
C ALA A 87 -3.37 9.96 -4.13
N GLY A 88 -2.67 9.07 -3.43
CA GLY A 88 -2.11 9.36 -2.10
C GLY A 88 -0.96 10.38 -2.13
N LYS A 89 -0.18 10.45 -3.21
CA LYS A 89 0.85 11.48 -3.42
C LYS A 89 0.26 12.85 -3.75
N GLU A 90 -0.99 12.94 -4.21
CA GLU A 90 -1.67 14.22 -4.34
C GLU A 90 -1.79 14.93 -2.98
N ILE A 91 -1.78 14.18 -1.86
CA ILE A 91 -1.65 14.71 -0.49
C ILE A 91 -0.25 14.40 0.06
N SER A 92 0.72 15.28 -0.17
CA SER A 92 2.10 15.19 0.35
C SER A 92 2.47 16.46 1.09
N ASN A 93 3.47 16.41 1.98
CA ASN A 93 4.00 17.63 2.62
C ASN A 93 4.41 18.70 1.60
N ARG A 94 4.79 18.30 0.37
CA ARG A 94 5.11 19.24 -0.71
C ARG A 94 3.85 19.89 -1.31
N SER A 95 2.76 19.16 -1.49
CA SER A 95 1.48 19.74 -1.94
C SER A 95 0.78 20.53 -0.83
N ILE A 96 0.89 20.11 0.43
CA ILE A 96 0.43 20.88 1.60
C ILE A 96 1.28 22.16 1.78
N LEU A 97 2.61 22.09 1.64
CA LEU A 97 3.49 23.28 1.71
C LEU A 97 3.25 24.24 0.54
N ALA A 98 2.96 23.73 -0.66
CA ALA A 98 2.57 24.57 -1.80
C ALA A 98 1.26 25.32 -1.49
N GLU A 99 0.23 24.62 -1.01
CA GLU A 99 -1.04 25.22 -0.59
C GLU A 99 -0.88 26.27 0.54
N VAL A 100 -0.01 26.00 1.52
CA VAL A 100 0.31 26.97 2.60
C VAL A 100 1.02 28.20 2.04
N ARG A 101 1.99 28.02 1.14
CA ARG A 101 2.71 29.13 0.49
C ARG A 101 1.79 29.97 -0.40
N ASP A 102 0.87 29.34 -1.12
CA ASP A 102 -0.12 30.01 -1.96
C ASP A 102 -1.13 30.81 -1.12
N ARG A 103 -1.47 30.37 0.10
CA ARG A 103 -2.22 31.21 1.05
C ARG A 103 -1.43 32.42 1.52
N GLU A 104 -0.15 32.27 1.84
CA GLU A 104 0.67 33.40 2.30
C GLU A 104 0.88 34.46 1.22
N THR A 105 1.07 34.06 -0.05
CA THR A 105 1.15 35.00 -1.17
C THR A 105 -0.19 35.69 -1.42
N PHE A 106 -1.32 34.98 -1.32
CA PHE A 106 -2.66 35.58 -1.44
C PHE A 106 -2.97 36.59 -0.31
N VAL A 107 -2.51 36.31 0.92
CA VAL A 107 -2.66 37.23 2.07
C VAL A 107 -1.76 38.45 1.93
N LYS A 108 -0.52 38.30 1.43
CA LYS A 108 0.40 39.43 1.18
C LYS A 108 -0.02 40.31 0.00
N GLN A 109 -0.74 39.76 -0.98
CA GLN A 109 -1.30 40.52 -2.11
C GLN A 109 -2.60 41.26 -1.77
N LYS A 110 -3.29 40.91 -0.66
CA LYS A 110 -4.41 41.71 -0.17
C LYS A 110 -3.86 42.99 0.47
N LYS A 111 -3.90 44.10 -0.29
CA LYS A 111 -3.68 45.46 0.24
C LYS A 111 -4.43 45.63 1.55
N THR A 112 -3.72 46.07 2.57
CA THR A 112 -4.31 46.33 3.89
C THR A 112 -5.35 47.44 3.78
N LYS A 113 -6.32 47.48 4.70
CA LYS A 113 -7.39 48.51 4.69
C LYS A 113 -6.83 49.94 4.67
N LYS A 114 -5.65 50.15 5.28
CA LYS A 114 -4.91 51.43 5.29
C LYS A 114 -4.34 51.83 3.91
N GLU A 115 -3.87 50.85 3.12
CA GLU A 115 -3.34 51.10 1.78
C GLU A 115 -4.46 51.39 0.78
N ARG A 116 -5.61 50.71 0.91
CA ARG A 116 -6.81 51.00 0.12
C ARG A 116 -7.34 52.42 0.36
N GLN A 117 -7.39 52.85 1.62
CA GLN A 117 -7.87 54.20 1.98
C GLN A 117 -6.96 55.34 1.50
N LYS A 118 -5.66 55.08 1.27
CA LYS A 118 -4.73 56.08 0.74
C LYS A 118 -4.89 56.30 -0.77
N GLU A 119 -5.28 55.28 -1.52
CA GLU A 119 -5.53 55.37 -2.96
C GLU A 119 -6.88 56.03 -3.29
N GLU A 120 -7.88 55.92 -2.40
CA GLU A 120 -9.19 56.56 -2.56
C GLU A 120 -9.20 58.06 -2.21
N GLN A 121 -8.09 58.60 -1.68
CA GLN A 121 -7.92 60.03 -1.32
C GLN A 121 -7.03 60.81 -2.30
N VAL A 122 -6.72 60.23 -3.47
CA VAL A 122 -5.98 60.89 -4.56
C VAL A 122 -6.94 61.27 -5.69
#